data_AF-A0A7C4X3M5-F1
#
_entry.id   AF-A0A7C4X3M5-F1
#
_cell.length_a   1.000
_cell.length_b   1.000
_cell.length_c   1.000
_cell.angle_alpha   90.00
_cell.angle_beta   90.00
_cell.angle_gamma   90.00
#
_symmetry.space_group_name_H-M   'P 1'
#
loop_
_entity.id
_entity.type
_entity.pdbx_description
1 polymer ?
#
loop_
_entity_poly.entity_id
_entity_poly.type
_entity_poly.pdbx_seq_one_letter_code
_entity_poly.pdbx_strand_id
1 'polypeptide(L)'
;SNLVSMEAVKGMEYCTFDQRNADLQAQHCTVLPFTRNAIGSMDFTPIVFNPRIRGVRLKTTLAFELALSVVFESGIQHFGLVPEEYELMPAYVVEFLQTVPTAWDTTRFVDGYPGQYVVIARKSGETWTIAGINGTDDKKNLSVDLSFIPANAKGTLITDGTGRTFTQTMLEKSALQKATIEMQPRGGFVIVVKP
;
A
#
# COMPACT_ATOMS: atom_id res chain seq x y z
N SER A 1 -14.64 -14.93 -21.76
CA SER A 1 -14.82 -13.50 -21.45
C SER A 1 -13.60 -13.08 -20.67
N ASN A 2 -12.58 -12.56 -21.36
CA ASN A 2 -11.26 -12.33 -20.77
C ASN A 2 -11.09 -10.83 -20.55
N LEU A 3 -11.71 -10.32 -19.49
CA LEU A 3 -11.54 -8.94 -19.04
C LEU A 3 -10.46 -8.97 -17.94
N VAL A 4 -9.26 -8.52 -18.29
CA VAL A 4 -8.04 -8.69 -17.46
C VAL A 4 -7.85 -7.55 -16.46
N SER A 5 -8.32 -6.35 -16.78
CA SER A 5 -8.43 -5.21 -15.84
C SER A 5 -9.30 -4.12 -16.47
N MET A 6 -9.96 -3.29 -15.67
CA MET A 6 -10.63 -2.07 -16.11
C MET A 6 -10.19 -0.92 -15.21
N GLU A 7 -9.80 0.20 -15.81
CA GLU A 7 -9.42 1.48 -15.17
C GLU A 7 -10.61 2.23 -14.53
N ALA A 8 -11.62 1.52 -14.02
CA ALA A 8 -12.93 2.07 -13.69
C ALA A 8 -13.00 2.89 -12.38
N VAL A 9 -11.93 3.63 -12.04
CA VAL A 9 -11.83 4.58 -10.92
C VAL A 9 -10.83 5.69 -11.28
N LYS A 10 -10.97 6.88 -10.67
CA LYS A 10 -9.98 7.96 -10.71
C LYS A 10 -8.58 7.48 -10.32
N GLY A 11 -7.77 7.07 -11.30
CA GLY A 11 -6.39 6.61 -11.12
C GLY A 11 -5.42 7.73 -10.70
N MET A 12 -4.14 7.40 -10.60
CA MET A 12 -3.08 8.36 -10.27
C MET A 12 -3.05 9.56 -11.23
N GLU A 13 -3.40 9.36 -12.51
CA GLU A 13 -3.51 10.42 -13.51
C GLU A 13 -4.49 11.54 -13.09
N TYR A 14 -5.57 11.19 -12.40
CA TYR A 14 -6.57 12.17 -11.95
C TYR A 14 -6.02 13.14 -10.90
N CYS A 15 -5.06 12.67 -10.09
CA CYS A 15 -4.38 13.48 -9.09
C CYS A 15 -3.36 14.45 -9.72
N THR A 16 -3.10 14.36 -11.03
CA THR A 16 -2.16 15.23 -11.74
C THR A 16 -2.81 16.39 -12.49
N PHE A 17 -4.16 16.40 -12.62
CA PHE A 17 -4.88 17.46 -13.35
C PHE A 17 -5.11 18.73 -12.52
N ASP A 18 -5.42 18.59 -11.23
CA ASP A 18 -5.61 19.72 -10.33
C ASP A 18 -5.23 19.39 -8.88
N GLN A 19 -4.94 20.42 -8.09
CA GLN A 19 -4.53 20.26 -6.69
C GLN A 19 -5.64 19.72 -5.79
N ARG A 20 -6.90 20.02 -6.09
CA ARG A 20 -8.04 19.55 -5.28
C ARG A 20 -8.14 18.03 -5.31
N ASN A 21 -7.84 17.40 -6.44
CA ASN A 21 -7.85 15.95 -6.59
C ASN A 21 -6.68 15.31 -5.83
N ALA A 22 -5.48 15.89 -5.93
CA ALA A 22 -4.34 15.46 -5.12
C ALA A 22 -4.60 15.58 -3.61
N ASP A 23 -5.33 16.62 -3.20
CA ASP A 23 -5.72 16.83 -1.80
C ASP A 23 -6.74 15.79 -1.30
N LEU A 24 -7.48 15.13 -2.19
CA LEU A 24 -8.47 14.10 -1.84
C LEU A 24 -7.98 12.67 -2.08
N GLN A 25 -6.80 12.49 -2.70
CA GLN A 25 -6.26 11.19 -3.10
C GLN A 25 -6.28 10.16 -1.96
N ALA A 26 -5.71 10.50 -0.80
CA ALA A 26 -5.55 9.57 0.31
C ALA A 26 -6.92 9.07 0.82
N GLN A 27 -7.85 9.98 1.07
CA GLN A 27 -9.22 9.66 1.47
C GLN A 27 -9.91 8.79 0.41
N HIS A 28 -9.81 9.17 -0.86
CA HIS A 28 -10.41 8.41 -1.96
C HIS A 28 -9.91 6.97 -1.99
N CYS A 29 -8.59 6.78 -1.91
CA CYS A 29 -7.96 5.46 -1.93
C CYS A 29 -8.44 4.55 -0.80
N THR A 30 -8.74 5.08 0.39
CA THR A 30 -9.28 4.28 1.50
C THR A 30 -10.73 3.84 1.31
N VAL A 31 -11.49 4.43 0.39
CA VAL A 31 -12.88 4.04 0.10
C VAL A 31 -12.93 2.88 -0.92
N LEU A 32 -11.95 2.82 -1.82
CA LEU A 32 -11.97 1.90 -2.96
C LEU A 32 -11.97 0.41 -2.57
N PRO A 33 -11.24 -0.03 -1.53
CA PRO A 33 -11.31 -1.41 -1.05
C PRO A 33 -12.70 -1.88 -0.62
N PHE A 34 -13.53 -0.97 -0.11
CA PHE A 34 -14.86 -1.28 0.39
C PHE A 34 -15.94 -1.26 -0.70
N THR A 35 -15.60 -0.73 -1.88
CA THR A 35 -16.57 -0.46 -2.95
C THR A 35 -16.15 -1.16 -4.24
N ARG A 36 -15.21 -0.57 -4.98
CA ARG A 36 -14.88 -1.01 -6.35
C ARG A 36 -13.91 -2.19 -6.39
N ASN A 37 -12.94 -2.25 -5.50
CA ASN A 37 -11.98 -3.38 -5.44
C ASN A 37 -12.61 -4.62 -4.77
N ALA A 38 -13.72 -4.46 -4.05
CA ALA A 38 -14.53 -5.58 -3.57
C ALA A 38 -15.19 -6.38 -4.72
N ILE A 39 -15.34 -5.79 -5.91
CA ILE A 39 -16.05 -6.38 -7.06
C ILE A 39 -15.14 -6.71 -8.26
N GLY A 40 -13.81 -6.56 -8.14
CA GLY A 40 -12.83 -7.03 -9.13
C GLY A 40 -11.63 -6.09 -9.35
N SER A 41 -10.64 -6.59 -10.09
CA SER A 41 -9.35 -5.95 -10.37
C SER A 41 -9.42 -4.48 -10.79
N MET A 42 -8.42 -3.73 -10.34
CA MET A 42 -8.27 -2.29 -10.49
C MET A 42 -6.81 -1.93 -10.79
N ASP A 43 -6.51 -1.60 -12.05
CA ASP A 43 -5.24 -0.97 -12.41
C ASP A 43 -5.27 0.51 -11.99
N PHE A 44 -4.62 0.82 -10.87
CA PHE A 44 -4.52 2.18 -10.33
C PHE A 44 -3.24 2.91 -10.76
N THR A 45 -2.34 2.25 -11.51
CA THR A 45 -0.96 2.74 -11.76
C THR A 45 -0.30 3.31 -10.49
N PRO A 46 -0.21 2.54 -9.38
CA PRO A 46 0.33 3.06 -8.15
C PRO A 46 1.82 3.41 -8.29
N ILE A 47 2.31 4.21 -7.34
CA ILE A 47 3.71 4.57 -7.18
C ILE A 47 4.19 5.71 -8.08
N VAL A 48 3.89 6.93 -7.64
CA VAL A 48 4.65 8.13 -8.00
C VAL A 48 5.42 8.61 -6.79
N PHE A 49 6.75 8.60 -6.88
CA PHE A 49 7.60 9.15 -5.82
C PHE A 49 8.02 10.61 -6.05
N ASN A 50 7.80 11.15 -7.25
CA ASN A 50 7.92 12.57 -7.48
C ASN A 50 6.80 13.36 -6.75
N PRO A 51 7.12 14.23 -5.78
CA PRO A 51 6.11 14.99 -5.05
C PRO A 51 5.38 16.04 -5.91
N ARG A 52 5.84 16.28 -7.15
CA ARG A 52 5.17 17.18 -8.09
C ARG A 52 5.10 16.59 -9.50
N ILE A 53 3.88 16.50 -10.02
CA ILE A 53 3.64 16.22 -11.44
C ILE A 53 2.90 17.41 -12.04
N ARG A 54 3.42 17.96 -13.15
CA ARG A 54 2.75 19.03 -13.93
C ARG A 54 2.27 20.22 -13.09
N GLY A 55 3.02 20.58 -12.03
CA GLY A 55 2.70 21.69 -11.13
C GLY A 55 1.77 21.33 -9.96
N VAL A 56 1.16 20.15 -9.97
CA VAL A 56 0.35 19.62 -8.86
C VAL A 56 1.24 18.94 -7.83
N ARG A 57 1.01 19.20 -6.54
CA ARG A 57 1.75 18.57 -5.44
C ARG A 57 0.97 17.37 -4.91
N LEU A 58 1.56 16.18 -4.99
CA LEU A 58 1.04 14.98 -4.35
C LEU A 58 1.14 15.09 -2.83
N LYS A 59 0.15 14.52 -2.15
CA LYS A 59 -0.01 14.65 -0.68
C LYS A 59 0.23 13.35 0.07
N THR A 60 0.33 12.23 -0.63
CA THR A 60 0.65 10.92 -0.07
C THR A 60 2.14 10.77 0.22
N THR A 61 2.47 9.93 1.19
CA THR A 61 3.86 9.59 1.52
C THR A 61 4.41 8.50 0.60
N LEU A 62 5.71 8.21 0.69
CA LEU A 62 6.29 7.10 -0.07
C LEU A 62 5.74 5.75 0.41
N ALA A 63 5.57 5.55 1.72
CA ALA A 63 5.02 4.29 2.24
C ALA A 63 3.54 4.10 1.92
N PHE A 64 2.76 5.19 1.77
CA PHE A 64 1.41 5.13 1.25
C PHE A 64 1.39 4.53 -0.16
N GLU A 65 2.19 5.11 -1.06
CA GLU A 65 2.29 4.66 -2.44
C GLU A 65 2.80 3.21 -2.54
N LEU A 66 3.78 2.85 -1.71
CA LEU A 66 4.25 1.46 -1.59
C LEU A 66 3.11 0.52 -1.18
N ALA A 67 2.30 0.90 -0.18
CA ALA A 67 1.19 0.10 0.32
C ALA A 67 0.07 -0.09 -0.71
N LEU A 68 -0.13 0.87 -1.64
CA LEU A 68 -1.10 0.72 -2.72
C LEU A 68 -0.82 -0.50 -3.61
N SER A 69 0.45 -0.90 -3.72
CA SER A 69 0.83 -2.09 -4.48
C SER A 69 0.22 -3.40 -3.96
N VAL A 70 -0.25 -3.39 -2.71
CA VAL A 70 -0.89 -4.52 -2.03
C VAL A 70 -2.36 -4.23 -1.74
N VAL A 71 -2.72 -2.99 -1.40
CA VAL A 71 -4.12 -2.63 -1.13
C VAL A 71 -4.98 -2.79 -2.39
N PHE A 72 -4.48 -2.37 -3.55
CA PHE A 72 -5.20 -2.50 -4.82
C PHE A 72 -4.84 -3.81 -5.53
N GLU A 73 -5.85 -4.62 -5.84
CA GLU A 73 -5.66 -5.82 -6.66
C GLU A 73 -5.62 -5.38 -8.12
N SER A 74 -4.56 -5.68 -8.86
CA SER A 74 -4.54 -5.52 -10.32
C SER A 74 -3.87 -6.72 -10.97
N GLY A 75 -4.55 -7.37 -11.91
CA GLY A 75 -3.97 -8.45 -12.72
C GLY A 75 -2.82 -7.99 -13.64
N ILE A 76 -2.68 -6.67 -13.85
CA ILE A 76 -1.51 -6.03 -14.48
C ILE A 76 -1.13 -4.82 -13.62
N GLN A 77 0.04 -4.86 -13.00
CA GLN A 77 0.50 -3.78 -12.14
C GLN A 77 1.49 -2.90 -12.91
N HIS A 78 1.02 -1.77 -13.43
CA HIS A 78 1.90 -0.75 -14.00
C HIS A 78 2.47 0.10 -12.86
N PHE A 79 3.76 -0.01 -12.59
CA PHE A 79 4.43 0.92 -11.67
C PHE A 79 4.77 2.21 -12.42
N GLY A 80 4.33 3.35 -11.92
CA GLY A 80 4.61 4.68 -12.50
C GLY A 80 6.05 5.17 -12.29
N LEU A 81 7.01 4.25 -12.13
CA LEU A 81 8.39 4.54 -11.79
C LEU A 81 9.24 4.74 -13.03
N VAL A 82 10.01 5.82 -13.05
CA VAL A 82 11.12 5.96 -14.01
C VAL A 82 12.36 5.23 -13.49
N PRO A 83 13.22 4.65 -14.35
CA PRO A 83 14.41 3.88 -13.92
C PRO A 83 15.27 4.59 -12.87
N GLU A 84 15.41 5.92 -12.98
CA GLU A 84 16.18 6.76 -12.08
C GLU A 84 15.59 6.82 -10.66
N GLU A 85 14.28 6.62 -10.50
CA GLU A 85 13.65 6.60 -9.18
C GLU A 85 13.98 5.31 -8.42
N TYR A 86 14.21 4.18 -9.11
CA TYR A 86 14.65 2.93 -8.47
C TYR A 86 16.03 3.07 -7.83
N GLU A 87 16.94 3.82 -8.44
CA GLU A 87 18.30 4.03 -7.92
C GLU A 87 18.32 4.87 -6.62
N LEU A 88 17.27 5.66 -6.39
CA LEU A 88 17.12 6.50 -5.19
C LEU A 88 16.42 5.78 -4.04
N MET A 89 15.92 4.57 -4.27
CA MET A 89 15.23 3.79 -3.25
C MET A 89 16.20 2.89 -2.48
N PRO A 90 15.95 2.68 -1.17
CA PRO A 90 16.64 1.63 -0.45
C PRO A 90 16.44 0.27 -1.12
N ALA A 91 17.50 -0.54 -1.18
CA ALA A 91 17.48 -1.85 -1.85
C ALA A 91 16.29 -2.73 -1.41
N TYR A 92 15.95 -2.72 -0.11
CA TYR A 92 14.84 -3.50 0.42
C TYR A 92 13.46 -3.10 -0.11
N VAL A 93 13.27 -1.86 -0.56
CA VAL A 93 12.01 -1.40 -1.19
C VAL A 93 11.94 -1.92 -2.63
N VAL A 94 13.06 -1.82 -3.36
CA VAL A 94 13.17 -2.34 -4.72
C VAL A 94 12.97 -3.85 -4.73
N GLU A 95 13.63 -4.57 -3.83
CA GLU A 95 13.46 -6.01 -3.64
C GLU A 95 12.00 -6.36 -3.31
N PHE A 96 11.35 -5.60 -2.42
CA PHE A 96 9.93 -5.82 -2.14
C PHE A 96 9.09 -5.70 -3.41
N LEU A 97 9.22 -4.60 -4.16
CA LEU A 97 8.45 -4.35 -5.38
C LEU A 97 8.65 -5.45 -6.45
N GLN A 98 9.87 -5.96 -6.58
CA GLN A 98 10.19 -7.08 -7.47
C GLN A 98 9.53 -8.40 -7.05
N THR A 99 9.15 -8.53 -5.78
CA THR A 99 8.52 -9.74 -5.23
C THR A 99 7.01 -9.63 -5.06
N VAL A 100 6.40 -8.47 -5.35
CA VAL A 100 4.95 -8.32 -5.31
C VAL A 100 4.32 -9.21 -6.38
N PRO A 101 3.51 -10.21 -6.00
CA PRO A 101 2.90 -11.12 -6.95
C PRO A 101 1.74 -10.44 -7.67
N THR A 102 1.53 -10.83 -8.93
CA THR A 102 0.42 -10.34 -9.77
C THR A 102 -0.91 -11.02 -9.45
N ALA A 103 -0.87 -12.15 -8.74
CA ALA A 103 -2.03 -12.90 -8.29
C ALA A 103 -1.85 -13.33 -6.83
N TRP A 104 -2.97 -13.44 -6.10
CA TRP A 104 -2.97 -13.77 -4.68
C TRP A 104 -3.86 -14.99 -4.44
N ASP A 105 -3.36 -15.98 -3.69
CA ASP A 105 -4.09 -17.18 -3.31
C ASP A 105 -5.19 -16.86 -2.29
N THR A 106 -4.96 -15.87 -1.44
CA THR A 106 -5.90 -15.46 -0.40
C THR A 106 -5.84 -13.96 -0.20
N THR A 107 -7.01 -13.34 -0.03
CA THR A 107 -7.14 -11.95 0.41
C THR A 107 -7.99 -11.92 1.67
N ARG A 108 -7.54 -11.16 2.67
CA ARG A 108 -8.20 -10.98 3.96
C ARG A 108 -8.28 -9.49 4.27
N PHE A 109 -9.49 -9.00 4.49
CA PHE A 109 -9.70 -7.72 5.14
C PHE A 109 -9.30 -7.86 6.62
N VAL A 110 -8.41 -7.00 7.10
CA VAL A 110 -7.89 -7.05 8.48
C VAL A 110 -8.59 -6.02 9.34
N ASP A 111 -8.60 -4.76 8.90
CA ASP A 111 -9.25 -3.66 9.61
C ASP A 111 -9.46 -2.47 8.66
N GLY A 112 -10.32 -1.52 9.02
CA GLY A 112 -10.49 -0.29 8.25
C GLY A 112 -11.84 0.38 8.43
N TYR A 113 -11.88 1.65 8.07
CA TYR A 113 -13.08 2.45 8.01
C TYR A 113 -13.06 3.29 6.72
N PRO A 114 -14.07 3.19 5.84
CA PRO A 114 -14.11 3.89 4.57
C PRO A 114 -13.85 5.40 4.72
N GLY A 115 -12.93 5.94 3.91
CA GLY A 115 -12.56 7.35 3.96
C GLY A 115 -11.58 7.72 5.07
N GLN A 116 -11.20 6.78 5.93
CA GLN A 116 -10.24 7.00 7.01
C GLN A 116 -8.99 6.15 6.90
N TYR A 117 -9.12 4.82 6.82
CA TYR A 117 -7.98 3.91 6.69
C TYR A 117 -8.45 2.52 6.27
N VAL A 118 -7.52 1.71 5.82
CA VAL A 118 -7.76 0.32 5.47
C VAL A 118 -6.48 -0.49 5.67
N VAL A 119 -6.63 -1.74 6.09
CA VAL A 119 -5.57 -2.74 6.23
C VAL A 119 -6.04 -4.03 5.56
N ILE A 120 -5.27 -4.51 4.60
CA ILE A 120 -5.51 -5.75 3.86
C ILE A 120 -4.29 -6.66 4.04
N ALA A 121 -4.55 -7.95 4.22
CA ALA A 121 -3.55 -9.00 4.14
C ALA A 121 -3.80 -9.88 2.92
N ARG A 122 -2.75 -10.22 2.19
CA ARG A 122 -2.81 -11.12 1.04
C ARG A 122 -1.75 -12.20 1.15
N LYS A 123 -2.06 -13.39 0.66
CA LYS A 123 -1.15 -14.55 0.65
C LYS A 123 -0.84 -14.95 -0.79
N SER A 124 0.41 -15.27 -1.07
CA SER A 124 0.86 -15.93 -2.29
C SER A 124 1.92 -16.97 -1.95
N GLY A 125 1.71 -18.23 -2.33
CA GLY A 125 2.49 -19.35 -1.83
C GLY A 125 2.43 -19.38 -0.31
N GLU A 126 3.57 -19.32 0.37
CA GLU A 126 3.62 -19.23 1.84
C GLU A 126 3.84 -17.81 2.38
N THR A 127 4.00 -16.81 1.51
CA THR A 127 4.28 -15.43 1.93
C THR A 127 2.99 -14.67 2.17
N TRP A 128 2.87 -14.06 3.34
CA TRP A 128 1.84 -13.07 3.65
C TRP A 128 2.36 -11.66 3.46
N THR A 129 1.63 -10.84 2.73
CA THR A 129 1.89 -9.41 2.57
C THR A 129 0.71 -8.63 3.10
N ILE A 130 0.95 -7.78 4.09
CA ILE A 130 -0.06 -6.96 4.74
C ILE A 130 0.27 -5.51 4.43
N ALA A 131 -0.73 -4.73 4.06
CA ALA A 131 -0.53 -3.32 3.82
C ALA A 131 -1.68 -2.50 4.40
N GLY A 132 -1.34 -1.31 4.87
CA GLY A 132 -2.32 -0.34 5.32
C GLY A 132 -2.03 1.06 4.83
N ILE A 133 -3.09 1.82 4.64
CA ILE A 133 -3.04 3.23 4.23
C ILE A 133 -3.92 4.09 5.12
N ASN A 134 -3.46 5.31 5.38
CA ASN A 134 -4.15 6.36 6.13
C ASN A 134 -4.71 7.40 5.15
N GLY A 135 -6.02 7.62 5.15
CA GLY A 135 -6.71 8.59 4.31
C GLY A 135 -6.87 9.98 4.94
N THR A 136 -6.40 10.16 6.18
CA THR A 136 -6.63 11.37 6.98
C THR A 136 -5.38 12.24 7.13
N ASP A 137 -5.59 13.48 7.58
CA ASP A 137 -4.52 14.45 7.90
C ASP A 137 -3.90 14.25 9.30
N ASP A 138 -4.39 13.27 10.05
CA ASP A 138 -3.91 12.93 11.39
C ASP A 138 -3.13 11.62 11.39
N LYS A 139 -2.21 11.46 12.35
CA LYS A 139 -1.55 10.16 12.59
C LYS A 139 -2.59 9.12 12.99
N LYS A 140 -2.37 7.87 12.59
CA LYS A 140 -3.18 6.72 13.05
C LYS A 140 -2.31 5.68 13.72
N ASN A 141 -2.66 5.35 14.96
CA ASN A 141 -2.08 4.23 15.70
C ASN A 141 -3.04 3.05 15.63
N LEU A 142 -2.60 1.97 14.99
CA LEU A 142 -3.40 0.77 14.80
C LEU A 142 -2.82 -0.40 15.58
N SER A 143 -3.72 -1.22 16.09
CA SER A 143 -3.38 -2.53 16.64
C SER A 143 -3.90 -3.58 15.67
N VAL A 144 -3.00 -4.09 14.83
CA VAL A 144 -3.31 -4.98 13.73
C VAL A 144 -3.19 -6.43 14.21
N ASP A 145 -4.31 -7.15 14.21
CA ASP A 145 -4.36 -8.56 14.57
C ASP A 145 -3.92 -9.43 13.37
N LEU A 146 -2.73 -10.04 13.49
CA LEU A 146 -2.20 -11.00 12.51
C LEU A 146 -2.12 -12.42 13.07
N SER A 147 -2.97 -12.75 14.04
CA SER A 147 -3.05 -14.10 14.63
C SER A 147 -3.35 -15.22 13.64
N PHE A 148 -3.85 -14.88 12.44
CA PHE A 148 -4.06 -15.83 11.35
C PHE A 148 -2.76 -16.26 10.63
N ILE A 149 -1.64 -15.59 10.91
CA ILE A 149 -0.33 -15.95 10.39
C ILE A 149 0.33 -16.94 11.37
N PRO A 150 0.96 -18.03 10.87
CA PRO A 150 1.61 -19.01 11.74
C PRO A 150 2.57 -18.37 12.75
N ALA A 151 2.47 -18.78 14.02
CA ALA A 151 3.17 -18.15 15.15
C ALA A 151 4.70 -18.21 15.07
N ASN A 152 5.27 -19.00 14.15
CA ASN A 152 6.71 -19.12 13.98
C ASN A 152 7.31 -18.24 12.88
N ALA A 153 6.48 -17.45 12.20
CA ALA A 153 6.96 -16.62 11.10
C ALA A 153 7.65 -15.34 11.61
N LYS A 154 8.55 -14.80 10.78
CA LYS A 154 9.17 -13.48 11.00
C LYS A 154 8.71 -12.51 9.92
N GLY A 155 8.49 -11.28 10.33
CA GLY A 155 8.00 -10.23 9.44
C GLY A 155 9.03 -9.12 9.25
N THR A 156 8.92 -8.43 8.12
CA THR A 156 9.61 -7.18 7.87
C THR A 156 8.56 -6.10 7.69
N LEU A 157 8.60 -5.07 8.52
CA LEU A 157 7.75 -3.88 8.44
C LEU A 157 8.49 -2.77 7.71
N ILE A 158 7.88 -2.21 6.68
CA ILE A 158 8.31 -1.03 5.95
C ILE A 158 7.30 0.09 6.22
N THR A 159 7.77 1.23 6.69
CA THR A 159 6.97 2.41 7.05
C THR A 159 7.62 3.69 6.54
N ASP A 160 6.93 4.81 6.72
CA ASP A 160 7.49 6.15 6.49
C ASP A 160 8.68 6.41 7.42
N GLY A 161 9.80 6.84 6.83
CA GLY A 161 10.96 7.33 7.55
C GLY A 161 10.92 8.85 7.77
N THR A 162 12.05 9.40 8.19
CA THR A 162 12.19 10.86 8.32
C THR A 162 12.23 11.52 6.94
N GLY A 163 11.36 12.50 6.72
CA GLY A 163 11.24 13.18 5.43
C GLY A 163 10.60 12.28 4.36
N ARG A 164 11.16 12.28 3.14
CA ARG A 164 10.73 11.38 2.06
C ARG A 164 11.66 10.18 1.98
N THR A 165 11.64 9.35 3.03
CA THR A 165 12.43 8.12 3.10
C THR A 165 11.58 6.97 3.63
N PHE A 166 12.12 5.76 3.57
CA PHE A 166 11.51 4.57 4.17
C PHE A 166 12.30 4.17 5.43
N THR A 167 11.61 3.52 6.36
CA THR A 167 12.24 2.81 7.48
C THR A 167 11.79 1.35 7.45
N GLN A 168 12.75 0.44 7.64
CA GLN A 168 12.51 -0.99 7.76
C GLN A 168 12.75 -1.44 9.20
N THR A 169 11.88 -2.29 9.74
CA THR A 169 12.03 -2.88 11.07
C THR A 169 11.65 -4.37 11.03
N MET A 170 12.43 -5.20 11.71
CA MET A 170 12.12 -6.62 11.86
C MET A 170 11.01 -6.81 12.90
N LEU A 171 9.98 -7.56 12.56
CA LEU A 171 8.93 -8.01 13.46
C LEU A 171 9.20 -9.45 13.88
N GLU A 172 9.51 -9.62 15.16
CA GLU A 172 9.63 -10.94 15.76
C GLU A 172 8.25 -11.61 15.94
N LYS A 173 8.26 -12.92 16.11
CA LYS A 173 7.07 -13.79 16.22
C LYS A 173 5.95 -13.26 17.12
N SER A 174 6.32 -12.78 18.31
CA SER A 174 5.37 -12.27 19.31
C SER A 174 4.72 -10.96 18.88
N ALA A 175 5.43 -10.12 18.13
CA ALA A 175 4.94 -8.84 17.64
C ALA A 175 3.91 -9.00 16.52
N LEU A 176 3.94 -10.12 15.77
CA LEU A 176 2.97 -10.38 14.71
C LEU A 176 1.57 -10.68 15.25
N GLN A 177 1.44 -11.30 16.43
CA GLN A 177 0.12 -11.61 16.99
C GLN A 177 -0.75 -10.36 17.20
N LYS A 178 -0.11 -9.23 17.52
CA LYS A 178 -0.79 -7.94 17.66
C LYS A 178 0.18 -6.81 17.35
N ALA A 179 0.40 -6.55 16.06
CA ALA A 179 1.36 -5.56 15.61
C ALA A 179 0.83 -4.15 15.89
N THR A 180 1.63 -3.33 16.57
CA THR A 180 1.30 -1.91 16.78
C THR A 180 1.98 -1.09 15.70
N ILE A 181 1.19 -0.41 14.88
CA ILE A 181 1.66 0.33 13.72
C ILE A 181 1.22 1.79 13.82
N GLU A 182 2.18 2.71 13.74
CA GLU A 182 1.91 4.14 13.55
C GLU A 182 1.98 4.45 12.05
N MET A 183 0.88 4.95 11.48
CA MET A 183 0.88 5.55 10.14
C MET A 183 0.90 7.07 10.26
N GLN A 184 1.79 7.70 9.48
CA GLN A 184 1.79 9.15 9.32
C GLN A 184 0.50 9.64 8.64
N PRO A 185 0.16 10.94 8.74
CA PRO A 185 -0.88 11.55 7.92
C PRO A 185 -0.69 11.20 6.44
N ARG A 186 -1.75 10.74 5.78
CA ARG A 186 -1.69 10.32 4.36
C ARG A 186 -0.57 9.30 4.06
N GLY A 187 -0.19 8.54 5.09
CA GLY A 187 0.91 7.59 5.10
C GLY A 187 0.46 6.14 5.01
N GLY A 188 1.41 5.22 5.05
CA GLY A 188 1.10 3.80 4.94
C GLY A 188 2.20 2.90 5.46
N PHE A 189 1.96 1.60 5.34
CA PHE A 189 2.94 0.59 5.71
C PHE A 189 2.76 -0.69 4.89
N VAL A 190 3.82 -1.48 4.84
CA VAL A 190 3.81 -2.86 4.32
C VAL A 190 4.50 -3.77 5.32
N ILE A 191 3.91 -4.92 5.62
CA ILE A 191 4.52 -6.02 6.35
C ILE A 191 4.64 -7.19 5.38
N VAL A 192 5.84 -7.76 5.26
CA VAL A 192 6.07 -9.01 4.54
C VAL A 192 6.43 -10.07 5.55
N VAL A 193 5.66 -11.15 5.61
CA VAL A 193 5.91 -12.30 6.47
C VAL A 193 6.19 -13.50 5.61
N LYS A 194 7.42 -14.01 5.71
CA LYS A 194 7.87 -15.24 5.05
C LYS A 194 7.85 -16.39 6.07
N PRO A 195 7.62 -17.64 5.63
CA PRO A 195 7.66 -18.81 6.51
C PRO A 195 9.00 -18.99 7.23
#